data_AF-A0A2I1YZ61-F1
#
_entry.id   AF-A0A2I1YZ61-F1
#
_cell.length_a   1.000
_cell.length_b   1.000
_cell.length_c   1.000
_cell.angle_alpha   90.00
_cell.angle_beta   90.00
_cell.angle_gamma   90.00
#
_symmetry.space_group_name_H-M   'P 1'
#
loop_
_entity.id
_entity.type
_entity.pdbx_description
1 polymer ?
#
loop_
_entity_poly.entity_id
_entity_poly.type
_entity_poly.pdbx_seq_one_letter_code
_entity_poly.pdbx_strand_id
1 'polypeptide(L)'
;MGYTELGRKRPIELQIDYYDKILVYQHQGEIWGVCYKHGEIDCVYNYTKNDFFWLEISDMSLKEIVTKIIKPLKRNNHGLYSFHESTFSRILEVIK
;
A
#
# COMPACT_ATOMS: atom_id res chain seq x y z
N MET A 1 -7.97 -19.42 -9.83
CA MET A 1 -7.51 -18.02 -10.00
C MET A 1 -7.70 -17.32 -8.66
N GLY A 2 -6.60 -17.03 -7.96
CA GLY A 2 -6.59 -16.74 -6.53
C GLY A 2 -7.18 -15.38 -6.14
N TYR A 3 -8.08 -15.41 -5.18
CA TYR A 3 -8.50 -14.26 -4.39
C TYR A 3 -7.29 -13.64 -3.71
N THR A 4 -7.26 -12.30 -3.60
CA THR A 4 -6.24 -11.65 -2.77
C THR A 4 -6.45 -12.01 -1.32
N GLU A 5 -5.42 -11.82 -0.52
CA GLU A 5 -5.47 -12.00 0.93
C GLU A 5 -6.52 -11.09 1.61
N LEU A 6 -7.09 -10.11 0.90
CA LEU A 6 -8.19 -9.23 1.32
C LEU A 6 -9.59 -9.63 0.78
N GLY A 7 -9.74 -10.79 0.14
CA GLY A 7 -11.05 -11.29 -0.29
C GLY A 7 -11.69 -10.56 -1.49
N ARG A 8 -10.97 -9.66 -2.16
CA ARG A 8 -11.41 -8.98 -3.40
C ARG A 8 -10.42 -9.20 -4.57
N LYS A 9 -10.76 -8.66 -5.75
CA LYS A 9 -9.95 -8.63 -7.00
C LYS A 9 -8.46 -8.40 -6.69
N ARG A 10 -7.58 -9.01 -7.49
CA ARG A 10 -6.11 -8.87 -7.46
C ARG A 10 -5.71 -7.42 -7.11
N PRO A 11 -4.65 -7.18 -6.29
CA PRO A 11 -4.18 -5.82 -6.08
C PRO A 11 -3.90 -5.20 -7.44
N ILE A 12 -4.19 -3.91 -7.55
CA ILE A 12 -3.82 -3.15 -8.74
C ILE A 12 -2.32 -2.90 -8.61
N GLU A 13 -1.55 -3.36 -9.58
CA GLU A 13 -0.12 -3.07 -9.66
C GLU A 13 0.08 -1.78 -10.45
N LEU A 14 0.78 -0.81 -9.87
CA LEU A 14 1.15 0.45 -10.51
C LEU A 14 2.67 0.59 -10.56
N GLN A 15 3.22 0.93 -11.71
CA GLN A 15 4.63 1.30 -11.86
C GLN A 15 4.76 2.82 -11.81
N ILE A 16 5.68 3.31 -10.98
CA ILE A 16 5.98 4.74 -10.84
C ILE A 16 7.51 4.96 -10.83
N ASP A 17 7.96 6.19 -11.04
CA ASP A 17 9.39 6.47 -11.21
C ASP A 17 10.24 6.19 -9.96
N TYR A 18 9.64 6.28 -8.75
CA TYR A 18 10.35 6.13 -7.48
C TYR A 18 10.32 4.70 -6.91
N TYR A 19 9.34 3.89 -7.30
CA TYR A 19 9.12 2.52 -6.81
C TYR A 19 8.96 1.58 -8.00
N ASP A 20 9.62 0.43 -7.95
CA ASP A 20 9.50 -0.61 -8.99
C ASP A 20 8.02 -0.96 -9.24
N LYS A 21 7.26 -1.02 -8.15
CA LYS A 21 5.80 -1.13 -8.18
C LYS A 21 5.14 -0.74 -6.88
N ILE A 22 3.86 -0.42 -6.96
CA ILE A 22 2.95 -0.28 -5.83
C ILE A 22 1.82 -1.29 -6.01
N LEU A 23 1.61 -2.15 -5.01
CA LEU A 23 0.42 -2.98 -4.92
C LEU A 23 -0.65 -2.22 -4.15
N VAL A 24 -1.73 -1.87 -4.84
CA VAL A 24 -2.81 -1.07 -4.30
C VAL A 24 -3.97 -1.96 -3.88
N TYR A 25 -4.40 -1.76 -2.64
CA TYR A 25 -5.46 -2.50 -1.97
C TYR A 25 -6.57 -1.55 -1.53
N GLN A 26 -7.81 -1.95 -1.75
CA GLN A 26 -8.96 -1.27 -1.18
C GLN A 26 -9.58 -2.14 -0.09
N HIS A 27 -9.58 -1.66 1.15
CA HIS A 27 -10.11 -2.38 2.30
C HIS A 27 -10.96 -1.45 3.16
N GLN A 28 -12.23 -1.82 3.37
CA GLN A 28 -13.18 -1.08 4.21
C GLN A 28 -13.26 0.44 3.93
N GLY A 29 -13.20 0.82 2.65
CA GLY A 29 -13.27 2.23 2.23
C GLY A 29 -11.94 2.98 2.23
N GLU A 30 -10.85 2.30 2.58
CA GLU A 30 -9.51 2.88 2.58
C GLU A 30 -8.64 2.32 1.47
N ILE A 31 -7.77 3.18 0.95
CA ILE A 31 -6.82 2.86 -0.11
C ILE A 31 -5.43 2.73 0.51
N TRP A 32 -4.87 1.54 0.37
CA TRP A 32 -3.55 1.18 0.88
C TRP A 32 -2.62 0.88 -0.28
N GLY A 33 -1.37 1.34 -0.22
CA GLY A 33 -0.32 1.01 -1.18
C GLY A 33 0.83 0.30 -0.49
N VAL A 34 1.21 -0.87 -0.97
CA VAL A 34 2.45 -1.55 -0.58
C VAL A 34 3.49 -1.26 -1.66
N CYS A 35 4.49 -0.45 -1.34
CA CYS A 35 5.51 0.01 -2.26
C CYS A 35 6.72 -0.92 -2.26
N TYR A 36 7.19 -1.27 -3.46
CA TYR A 36 8.36 -2.11 -3.66
C TYR A 36 9.52 -1.28 -4.23
N LYS A 37 10.72 -1.52 -3.73
CA LYS A 37 11.96 -0.94 -4.23
C LYS A 37 13.07 -1.99 -4.22
N HIS A 38 13.77 -2.14 -5.33
CA HIS A 38 14.74 -3.21 -5.57
C HIS A 38 14.19 -4.61 -5.29
N GLY A 39 12.91 -4.85 -5.59
CA GLY A 39 12.24 -6.14 -5.38
C GLY A 39 11.82 -6.44 -3.93
N GLU A 40 12.12 -5.56 -2.98
CA GLU A 40 11.74 -5.68 -1.58
C GLU A 40 10.62 -4.70 -1.22
N ILE A 41 9.89 -4.97 -0.15
CA ILE A 41 8.89 -4.03 0.36
C ILE A 41 9.63 -2.91 1.06
N ASP A 42 9.56 -1.72 0.49
CA ASP A 42 10.13 -0.53 1.11
C ASP A 42 9.17 -0.04 2.18
N CYS A 43 7.96 0.37 1.80
CA CYS A 43 7.01 1.00 2.71
C CYS A 43 5.54 0.67 2.39
N VAL A 44 4.65 0.98 3.33
CA VAL A 44 3.20 0.88 3.17
C VAL A 44 2.56 2.23 3.44
N TYR A 45 1.71 2.69 2.54
CA TYR A 45 0.94 3.92 2.66
C TYR A 45 -0.54 3.63 2.87
N ASN A 46 -1.18 4.48 3.68
CA ASN A 46 -2.61 4.69 3.61
C ASN A 46 -2.89 6.05 2.96
N TYR A 47 -3.40 6.03 1.73
CA TYR A 47 -3.66 7.26 0.98
C TYR A 47 -4.96 7.96 1.42
N THR A 48 -5.84 7.28 2.12
CA THR A 48 -7.11 7.86 2.61
C THR A 48 -6.93 8.63 3.92
N LYS A 49 -6.00 8.17 4.76
CA LYS A 49 -5.77 8.69 6.13
C LYS A 49 -4.43 9.39 6.30
N ASN A 50 -3.62 9.41 5.25
CA ASN A 50 -2.30 9.98 5.23
C ASN A 50 -1.31 9.29 6.21
N ASP A 51 -1.41 7.96 6.34
CA ASP A 51 -0.52 7.16 7.21
C ASP A 51 0.62 6.50 6.42
N PHE A 52 1.72 6.19 7.12
CA PHE A 52 2.95 5.66 6.53
C PHE A 52 3.67 4.66 7.46
N PHE A 53 4.10 3.53 6.90
CA PHE A 53 4.83 2.48 7.61
C PHE A 53 6.10 2.12 6.83
N TRP A 54 7.28 2.39 7.40
CA TRP A 54 8.58 2.05 6.80
C TRP A 54 9.40 1.17 7.74
N LEU A 55 9.81 1.72 8.88
CA LEU A 55 10.63 0.99 9.86
C LEU A 55 9.88 -0.18 10.53
N GLU A 56 8.56 -0.07 10.70
CA GLU A 56 7.76 -1.11 11.37
C GLU A 56 7.55 -2.38 10.54
N ILE A 57 7.89 -2.33 9.25
CA ILE A 57 7.64 -3.41 8.31
C ILE A 57 8.90 -4.04 7.74
N SER A 58 10.07 -3.68 8.28
CA SER A 58 11.33 -4.36 7.95
C SER A 58 11.12 -5.87 8.09
N ASP A 59 11.51 -6.61 7.05
CA ASP A 59 11.43 -8.07 6.98
C ASP A 59 10.01 -8.68 6.97
N MET A 60 8.96 -7.86 6.91
CA MET A 60 7.59 -8.36 6.82
C MET A 60 7.27 -8.79 5.39
N SER A 61 6.70 -9.98 5.25
CA SER A 61 6.11 -10.41 3.98
C SER A 61 4.86 -9.61 3.63
N LEU A 62 4.47 -9.61 2.35
CA LEU A 62 3.21 -9.00 1.92
C LEU A 62 2.01 -9.56 2.71
N LYS A 63 1.99 -10.87 2.96
CA LYS A 63 0.98 -11.54 3.78
C LYS A 63 0.89 -10.97 5.18
N GLU A 64 2.03 -10.71 5.79
CA GLU A 64 2.09 -10.14 7.12
C GLU A 64 1.64 -8.69 7.15
N ILE A 65 2.00 -7.88 6.16
CA ILE A 65 1.50 -6.51 6.02
C ILE A 65 -0.02 -6.51 5.87
N VAL A 66 -0.54 -7.35 4.98
CA VAL A 66 -1.99 -7.45 4.77
C VAL A 66 -2.70 -7.86 6.07
N THR A 67 -2.15 -8.83 6.81
CA THR A 67 -2.82 -9.40 7.99
C THR A 67 -2.61 -8.61 9.28
N LYS A 68 -1.46 -7.97 9.46
CA LYS A 68 -1.08 -7.26 10.70
C LYS A 68 -1.27 -5.74 10.60
N ILE A 69 -1.38 -5.18 9.39
CA ILE A 69 -1.52 -3.73 9.17
C ILE A 69 -2.83 -3.41 8.46
N ILE A 70 -3.01 -3.88 7.23
CA ILE A 70 -4.16 -3.46 6.39
C ILE A 70 -5.48 -4.00 6.94
N LYS A 71 -5.60 -5.31 7.18
CA LYS A 71 -6.83 -5.93 7.72
C LYS A 71 -7.27 -5.35 9.07
N PRO A 72 -6.40 -5.24 10.08
CA PRO A 72 -6.77 -4.66 11.36
C PRO A 72 -6.84 -3.13 11.32
N LEU A 73 -6.57 -2.51 10.17
CA LEU A 73 -6.53 -1.06 10.00
C LEU A 73 -5.56 -0.39 11.01
N LYS A 74 -4.42 -1.05 11.27
CA LYS A 74 -3.41 -0.56 12.22
C LYS A 74 -2.96 0.82 11.77
N ARG A 75 -2.84 1.73 12.74
CA ARG A 75 -2.32 3.09 12.55
C ARG A 75 -1.02 3.19 13.31
N ASN A 76 0.01 3.75 12.69
CA ASN A 76 1.17 4.23 13.41
C ASN A 76 1.79 5.40 12.64
N ASN A 77 2.45 6.27 13.41
CA ASN A 77 3.20 7.43 12.97
C ASN A 77 2.51 8.30 11.90
N HIS A 78 2.04 9.49 12.31
CA HIS A 78 1.75 10.61 11.41
C HIS A 78 3.04 11.21 10.78
N GLY A 79 4.05 10.39 10.50
CA GLY A 79 5.38 10.83 10.10
C GLY A 79 5.45 11.25 8.64
N LEU A 80 6.07 12.43 8.40
CA LEU A 80 6.49 13.04 7.12
C LEU A 80 5.83 12.43 5.87
N TYR A 81 4.54 12.72 5.77
CA TYR A 81 3.71 12.39 4.63
C TYR A 81 4.18 13.16 3.38
N SER A 82 5.04 12.54 2.58
CA SER A 82 5.46 13.04 1.28
C SER A 82 5.25 11.93 0.26
N PHE A 83 4.09 11.94 -0.40
CA PHE A 83 3.89 11.20 -1.62
C PHE A 83 3.65 12.22 -2.74
N HIS A 84 4.10 11.92 -3.95
CA HIS A 84 3.85 12.82 -5.08
C HIS A 84 2.37 12.82 -5.46
N GLU A 85 1.72 13.98 -5.54
CA GLU A 85 0.30 14.12 -5.93
C GLU A 85 -0.05 13.39 -7.23
N SER A 86 0.90 13.30 -8.16
CA SER A 86 0.78 12.54 -9.40
C SER A 86 0.56 11.04 -9.16
N THR A 87 1.23 10.45 -8.18
CA THR A 87 1.07 9.03 -7.80
C THR A 87 -0.34 8.76 -7.28
N PHE A 88 -0.88 9.62 -6.41
CA PHE A 88 -2.25 9.44 -5.91
C PHE A 88 -3.31 9.69 -6.97
N SER A 89 -3.10 10.67 -7.85
CA SER A 89 -4.00 10.90 -8.98
C SER A 89 -4.09 9.64 -9.87
N ARG A 90 -2.95 9.02 -10.19
CA ARG A 90 -2.89 7.74 -10.94
C ARG A 90 -3.57 6.60 -10.17
N ILE A 91 -3.39 6.52 -8.85
CA ILE A 91 -4.09 5.54 -8.02
C ILE A 91 -5.62 5.72 -8.10
N LEU A 92 -6.10 6.97 -7.99
CA LEU A 92 -7.52 7.29 -8.08
C LEU A 92 -8.11 7.01 -9.46
N GLU A 93 -7.35 7.17 -10.54
CA GLU A 93 -7.78 6.81 -11.89
C GLU A 93 -8.01 5.31 -12.07
N VAL A 94 -7.17 4.48 -11.45
CA VAL A 94 -7.19 3.02 -11.66
C VAL A 94 -8.10 2.29 -10.65
N ILE A 95 -8.44 2.91 -9.51
CA ILE A 95 -9.37 2.35 -8.53
C ILE A 95 -10.86 2.55 -8.90
N LYS A 96 -11.18 3.52 -9.78
CA LYS A 96 -12.55 3.74 -10.28
C LYS A 96 -13.12 2.51 -10.99
#